data_AF-A0A9E3BK96-F1
#
_entry.id   AF-A0A9E3BK96-F1
#
_cell.length_a   1.000
_cell.length_b   1.000
_cell.length_c   1.000
_cell.angle_alpha   90.00
_cell.angle_beta   90.00
_cell.angle_gamma   90.00
#
_symmetry.space_group_name_H-M   'P 1'
#
loop_
_entity.id
_entity.type
_entity.pdbx_description
1 polymer ?
#
loop_
_entity_poly.entity_id
_entity_poly.type
_entity_poly.pdbx_seq_one_letter_code
_entity_poly.pdbx_strand_id
1 'polypeptide(L)' 'MLEPHEVDSLFPADLPGPGAWEQRYPPRQLPAGAQVTRLGPSPTGYIHLGGIYAAMIDR' A
#
# COMPACT_ATOMS: atom_id res chain seq x y z
N MET A 1 19.13 -6.03 1.58
CA MET A 1 17.72 -6.07 2.05
C MET A 1 17.81 -6.12 3.56
N LEU A 2 16.96 -5.39 4.30
CA LEU A 2 17.00 -5.46 5.76
C LEU A 2 16.51 -6.83 6.22
N GLU A 3 17.16 -7.39 7.24
CA GLU A 3 16.74 -8.60 7.93
C GLU A 3 15.54 -8.31 8.85
N PRO A 4 14.69 -9.31 9.16
CA PRO A 4 13.48 -9.08 9.96
C PRO A 4 13.74 -8.38 11.29
N HIS A 5 14.81 -8.77 12.00
CA HIS A 5 15.18 -8.15 13.28
C HIS A 5 15.62 -6.68 13.14
N GLU A 6 16.18 -6.28 11.99
CA GLU A 6 16.54 -4.89 11.71
C GLU A 6 15.26 -4.07 11.48
N VAL A 7 14.28 -4.63 10.76
CA VAL A 7 12.97 -4.00 10.56
C VAL A 7 12.25 -3.83 11.89
N ASP A 8 12.21 -4.87 12.73
CA ASP A 8 11.53 -4.83 14.03
C ASP A 8 12.12 -3.75 14.96
N SER A 9 13.42 -3.45 14.83
CA SER A 9 14.08 -2.39 15.61
C SER A 9 13.63 -0.97 15.25
N LEU A 10 13.04 -0.77 14.06
CA LEU A 10 12.61 0.54 13.57
C LEU A 10 11.23 0.96 14.08
N PHE A 11 10.48 0.05 14.71
CA PHE A 11 9.08 0.25 15.05
C PHE A 11 8.80 0.01 16.55
N PRO A 12 7.66 0.50 17.07
CA PRO A 12 7.21 0.18 18.42
C PRO A 12 7.04 -1.34 18.65
N ALA A 13 7.36 -1.80 19.85
CA ALA A 13 7.30 -3.22 20.20
C ALA A 13 5.87 -3.79 20.33
N ASP A 14 4.86 -2.93 20.44
CA ASP A 14 3.46 -3.29 20.65
C ASP A 14 2.61 -3.32 19.36
N LEU A 15 3.26 -3.32 18.19
CA LEU A 15 2.55 -3.41 16.93
C LEU A 15 1.81 -4.75 16.78
N PRO A 16 0.58 -4.73 16.26
CA PRO A 16 -0.10 -5.96 15.88
C PRO A 16 0.71 -6.72 14.83
N GLY A 17 0.82 -8.03 15.01
CA GLY A 17 1.44 -8.90 14.02
C GLY A 17 0.69 -8.88 12.67
N PRO A 18 1.31 -9.37 11.58
CA PRO A 18 0.73 -9.29 10.23
C PRO A 18 -0.70 -9.82 10.12
N GLY A 19 -1.00 -10.96 10.77
CA GLY A 19 -2.32 -11.60 10.73
C GLY A 19 -3.46 -10.74 11.29
N ALA A 20 -3.19 -9.79 12.18
CA ALA A 20 -4.22 -8.87 12.67
C ALA A 20 -4.74 -7.97 11.53
N TRP A 21 -3.87 -7.57 10.61
CA TRP A 21 -4.22 -6.74 9.46
C TRP A 21 -4.89 -7.54 8.35
N GLU A 22 -4.48 -8.78 8.12
CA GLU A 22 -5.13 -9.69 7.16
C GLU A 22 -6.58 -10.01 7.56
N GLN A 23 -6.83 -10.18 8.87
CA GLN A 23 -8.19 -10.36 9.39
C GLN A 23 -9.01 -9.08 9.30
N ARG A 24 -8.40 -7.93 9.58
CA ARG A 24 -9.07 -6.62 9.52
C ARG A 24 -9.40 -6.21 8.07
N TYR A 25 -8.55 -6.57 7.12
CA TYR A 25 -8.68 -6.24 5.70
C TYR A 25 -8.65 -7.52 4.86
N PRO A 26 -9.76 -8.30 4.87
CA PRO A 26 -9.80 -9.57 4.17
C PRO A 26 -9.68 -9.39 2.65
N PRO A 27 -9.33 -10.46 1.92
CA PRO A 27 -9.31 -10.45 0.46
C PRO A 27 -10.64 -9.95 -0.13
N ARG A 28 -10.54 -9.06 -1.12
CA ARG A 28 -11.72 -8.52 -1.81
C ARG A 28 -12.37 -9.60 -2.68
N GLN A 29 -13.70 -9.68 -2.65
CA GLN A 29 -14.47 -10.49 -3.60
C GLN A 29 -14.50 -9.77 -4.95
N LEU A 30 -13.57 -10.13 -5.84
CA LEU A 30 -13.43 -9.51 -7.16
C LEU A 30 -13.70 -10.52 -8.28
N PRO A 31 -14.32 -10.10 -9.39
CA PRO A 31 -14.43 -10.93 -10.58
C PRO A 31 -13.06 -11.35 -11.14
N ALA A 32 -13.03 -12.48 -11.87
CA ALA A 32 -11.83 -12.90 -12.58
C ALA A 32 -11.36 -11.81 -13.56
N GLY A 33 -10.07 -11.46 -13.50
CA GLY A 33 -9.48 -10.41 -14.33
C GLY A 33 -9.72 -8.98 -13.85
N ALA A 34 -10.37 -8.78 -12.70
CA ALA A 34 -10.51 -7.45 -12.11
C ALA A 34 -9.14 -6.86 -11.74
N GLN A 35 -8.88 -5.65 -12.23
CA GLN A 35 -7.68 -4.89 -11.94
C GLN A 35 -7.83 -4.07 -10.65
N VAL A 36 -6.77 -4.02 -9.86
CA VAL A 36 -6.70 -3.24 -8.62
C VAL A 36 -5.52 -2.28 -8.73
N THR A 37 -5.83 -1.02 -9.03
CA THR A 37 -4.86 0.04 -9.32
C THR A 37 -4.70 0.99 -8.12
N ARG A 38 -3.62 1.79 -8.09
CA ARG A 38 -3.44 2.83 -7.06
C ARG A 38 -2.65 4.03 -7.56
N LEU A 39 -3.20 5.22 -7.26
CA LEU A 39 -2.49 6.48 -7.31
C LEU A 39 -1.96 6.85 -5.92
N GLY A 40 -0.62 6.85 -5.75
CA GLY A 40 0.04 7.19 -4.49
C GLY A 40 0.99 8.38 -4.65
N PRO A 41 0.48 9.62 -4.70
CA PRO A 41 1.31 10.82 -4.83
C PRO A 41 2.02 11.12 -3.50
N SER A 42 3.13 11.87 -3.55
CA SER A 42 3.77 12.37 -2.33
C SER A 42 2.81 13.28 -1.57
N PRO A 43 2.64 13.12 -0.24
CA PRO A 43 1.78 14.00 0.55
C PRO A 43 2.38 15.40 0.75
N THR A 44 3.66 15.61 0.39
CA THR A 44 4.36 16.88 0.57
C THR A 44 4.23 17.84 -0.62
N GLY A 45 3.59 17.42 -1.71
CA GLY A 45 3.47 18.21 -2.94
C GLY A 45 2.03 18.27 -3.47
N TYR A 46 1.82 19.14 -4.47
CA TYR A 46 0.54 19.24 -5.18
C TYR A 46 0.51 18.31 -6.39
N ILE A 47 -0.70 17.85 -6.76
CA ILE A 47 -0.92 17.16 -8.02
C ILE A 47 -0.66 18.12 -9.18
N HIS A 48 0.19 17.71 -10.11
CA HIS A 48 0.40 18.37 -11.40
C HIS A 48 -0.04 17.45 -12.54
N LEU A 49 0.00 17.97 -13.77
CA LEU A 49 -0.48 17.25 -14.96
C LEU A 49 0.13 15.84 -15.12
N GLY A 50 1.38 15.65 -14.73
CA GLY A 50 2.03 14.33 -14.74
C GLY A 50 1.41 13.33 -13.76
N GLY A 51 1.02 13.78 -12.56
CA GLY A 51 0.30 12.96 -11.59
C GLY A 51 -1.11 12.58 -12.07
N ILE A 52 -1.78 13.49 -12.78
CA ILE A 52 -3.08 13.20 -13.42
C ILE A 52 -2.91 12.18 -14.53
N TYR A 53 -1.92 12.36 -15.40
CA TYR A 53 -1.64 11.40 -16.47
C TYR A 53 -1.34 10.00 -15.93
N ALA A 54 -0.52 9.89 -14.88
CA ALA A 54 -0.24 8.62 -14.20
C ALA A 54 -1.52 7.95 -13.67
N ALA A 55 -2.42 8.72 -13.06
CA ALA A 55 -3.71 8.22 -12.58
C ALA A 55 -4.60 7.65 -13.71
N MET A 56 -4.52 8.24 -14.91
CA MET A 56 -5.35 7.86 -16.05
C MET A 56 -4.85 6.60 -16.77
N ILE A 57 -3.56 6.31 -16.69
CA ILE A 57 -2.95 5.15 -17.38
C ILE A 57 -2.78 3.93 -16.48
N ASP A 58 -2.97 4.07 -15.16
CA ASP A 58 -2.86 2.98 -14.20
C ASP A 58 -3.94 1.92 -14.47
N ARG A 59 -3.51 0.67 -14.65
CA ARG A 59 -4.32 -0.51 -15.02
C ARG A 59 -3.83 -1.73 -14.27
#